data_AF-A0A6P8TXP9-F1
#
_entry.id   AF-A0A6P8TXP9-F1
#
_cell.length_a   1.000
_cell.length_b   1.000
_cell.length_c   1.000
_cell.angle_alpha   90.00
_cell.angle_beta   90.00
_cell.angle_gamma   90.00
#
_symmetry.space_group_name_H-M   'P 1'
#
loop_
_entity.id
_entity.type
_entity.pdbx_description
1 polymer ?
#
loop_
_entity_poly.entity_id
_entity_poly.type
_entity_poly.pdbx_seq_one_letter_code
_entity_poly.pdbx_strand_id
1 'polypeptide(L)'
;MASKKVLIVYAHQSSGSFNSAAKDAAVEVLTAKGCTVEVSDLYAMKFKATATAEDITGKVKNADHFCYGEETKLAWEAGKLTADITEEQHKLTEADLVIFQFPMYWFTVPAIMKGWMDRVLTLGFAFTHEKRYSQGIFKDKKAMLSFTTGSQESMFSANGINGDMNVTLWPLQNGILHYCGFQVLAPQIFWAPSHVPSEARGTMLEGWRTRMQGLLGENPLAFTPLDCFDGEKGYQLKPEVHEKHASKEFGLTVGIHLGKALPPNNQMKAGV
;
A
#
# COMPACT_ATOMS: atom_id res chain seq x y z
N MET A 1 25.59 0.86 -11.54
CA MET A 1 24.59 0.63 -10.47
C MET A 1 23.57 -0.36 -10.99
N ALA A 2 23.10 -1.30 -10.16
CA ALA A 2 22.07 -2.25 -10.58
C ALA A 2 20.77 -1.51 -10.96
N SER A 3 20.07 -1.98 -12.00
CA SER A 3 18.76 -1.44 -12.40
C SER A 3 17.76 -1.63 -11.25
N LYS A 4 17.03 -0.56 -10.91
CA LYS A 4 15.97 -0.61 -9.89
C LYS A 4 14.79 -1.42 -10.42
N LYS A 5 14.22 -2.28 -9.57
CA LYS A 5 13.07 -3.11 -9.92
C LYS A 5 11.78 -2.48 -9.37
N VAL A 6 10.77 -2.37 -10.22
CA VAL A 6 9.46 -1.82 -9.85
C VAL A 6 8.39 -2.86 -10.14
N LEU A 7 7.56 -3.14 -9.14
CA LEU A 7 6.33 -3.92 -9.31
C LEU A 7 5.14 -2.97 -9.35
N ILE A 8 4.31 -3.07 -10.39
CA ILE A 8 3.01 -2.39 -10.46
C ILE A 8 1.91 -3.43 -10.28
N VAL A 9 1.19 -3.38 -9.16
CA VAL A 9 -0.01 -4.20 -8.92
C VAL A 9 -1.21 -3.40 -9.42
N TYR A 10 -1.84 -3.88 -10.49
CA TYR A 10 -2.89 -3.17 -11.23
C TYR A 10 -4.23 -3.88 -11.09
N ALA A 11 -5.27 -3.14 -10.69
CA ALA A 11 -6.62 -3.68 -10.51
C ALA A 11 -7.67 -2.86 -11.28
N HIS A 12 -7.75 -3.07 -12.59
CA HIS A 12 -8.90 -2.59 -13.37
C HIS A 12 -9.10 -3.47 -14.62
N GLN A 13 -10.36 -3.76 -14.96
CA GLN A 13 -10.70 -4.75 -16.00
C GLN A 13 -10.62 -4.26 -17.45
N SER A 14 -10.53 -2.94 -17.66
CA SER A 14 -10.55 -2.32 -18.99
C SER A 14 -9.22 -1.65 -19.34
N SER A 15 -8.64 -2.07 -20.46
CA SER A 15 -7.46 -1.45 -21.08
C SER A 15 -7.72 -0.03 -21.60
N GLY A 16 -8.97 0.33 -21.87
CA GLY A 16 -9.39 1.70 -22.24
C GLY A 16 -9.61 2.63 -21.06
N SER A 17 -9.37 2.17 -19.83
CA SER A 17 -9.60 2.97 -18.62
C SER A 17 -8.50 3.99 -18.36
N PHE A 18 -8.85 5.06 -17.63
CA PHE A 18 -7.86 6.00 -17.14
C PHE A 18 -6.84 5.33 -16.21
N ASN A 19 -7.25 4.32 -15.44
CA ASN A 19 -6.33 3.51 -14.62
C ASN A 19 -5.31 2.76 -15.48
N SER A 20 -5.71 2.22 -16.64
CA SER A 20 -4.77 1.61 -17.59
C SER A 20 -3.78 2.66 -18.08
N ALA A 21 -4.27 3.83 -18.53
CA ALA A 21 -3.42 4.90 -19.02
C ALA A 21 -2.40 5.39 -17.96
N ALA A 22 -2.80 5.49 -16.69
CA ALA A 22 -1.90 5.85 -15.59
C ALA A 22 -0.83 4.77 -15.34
N LYS A 23 -1.22 3.48 -15.37
CA LYS A 23 -0.29 2.35 -15.29
C LYS A 23 0.68 2.35 -16.47
N ASP A 24 0.19 2.52 -17.70
CA ASP A 24 1.00 2.54 -18.92
C ASP A 24 2.01 3.70 -18.91
N ALA A 25 1.59 4.90 -18.50
CA ALA A 25 2.48 6.05 -18.34
C ALA A 25 3.57 5.81 -17.27
N ALA A 26 3.27 5.09 -16.19
CA ALA A 26 4.27 4.73 -15.19
C ALA A 26 5.29 3.73 -15.75
N VAL A 27 4.83 2.68 -16.45
CA VAL A 27 5.69 1.71 -17.12
C VAL A 27 6.63 2.40 -18.11
N GLU A 28 6.08 3.27 -18.97
CA GLU A 28 6.83 4.03 -19.98
C GLU A 28 7.98 4.84 -19.35
N VAL A 29 7.66 5.70 -18.38
CA VAL A 29 8.65 6.61 -17.78
C VAL A 29 9.69 5.85 -16.97
N LEU A 30 9.27 4.89 -16.15
CA LEU A 30 10.20 4.14 -15.29
C LEU A 30 11.13 3.24 -16.10
N THR A 31 10.64 2.64 -17.18
CA THR A 31 11.48 1.88 -18.13
C THR A 31 12.49 2.81 -18.82
N ALA A 32 12.05 3.98 -19.29
CA ALA A 32 12.95 4.98 -19.88
C ALA A 32 14.01 5.50 -18.90
N LYS A 33 13.72 5.47 -17.59
CA LYS A 33 14.67 5.76 -16.50
C LYS A 33 15.61 4.60 -16.16
N GLY A 34 15.55 3.50 -16.90
CA GLY A 34 16.40 2.32 -16.71
C GLY A 34 15.95 1.39 -15.59
N CYS A 35 14.69 1.48 -15.14
CA CYS A 35 14.12 0.51 -14.20
C CYS A 35 13.67 -0.75 -14.95
N THR A 36 13.73 -1.89 -14.30
CA THR A 36 13.01 -3.10 -14.72
C THR A 36 11.61 -3.03 -14.12
N VAL A 37 10.58 -2.99 -14.96
CA VAL A 37 9.19 -2.85 -14.51
C VAL A 37 8.43 -4.14 -14.78
N GLU A 38 7.87 -4.72 -13.73
CA GLU A 38 6.93 -5.85 -13.80
C GLU A 38 5.52 -5.39 -13.44
N VAL A 39 4.52 -5.97 -14.09
CA VAL A 39 3.11 -5.66 -13.87
C VAL A 39 2.36 -6.92 -13.48
N SER A 40 1.68 -6.86 -12.34
CA SER A 40 0.66 -7.83 -11.96
C SER A 40 -0.72 -7.25 -12.25
N ASP A 41 -1.21 -7.51 -13.47
CA ASP A 41 -2.58 -7.16 -13.86
C ASP A 41 -3.54 -8.21 -13.32
N LEU A 42 -4.15 -7.90 -12.17
CA LEU A 42 -4.94 -8.87 -11.41
C LEU A 42 -6.15 -9.39 -12.19
N TYR A 43 -6.74 -8.56 -13.05
CA TYR A 43 -7.89 -8.97 -13.87
C TYR A 43 -7.44 -9.83 -15.04
N ALA A 44 -6.35 -9.46 -15.74
CA ALA A 44 -5.81 -10.28 -16.83
C ALA A 44 -5.32 -11.65 -16.34
N MET A 45 -4.71 -11.68 -15.14
CA MET A 45 -4.28 -12.91 -14.47
C MET A 45 -5.44 -13.76 -13.95
N LYS A 46 -6.67 -13.22 -13.90
CA LYS A 46 -7.82 -13.83 -13.21
C LYS A 46 -7.45 -14.20 -11.76
N PHE A 47 -6.75 -13.31 -11.08
CA PHE A 47 -6.19 -13.58 -9.76
C PHE A 47 -7.30 -13.98 -8.78
N LYS A 48 -7.13 -15.14 -8.13
CA LYS A 48 -8.07 -15.62 -7.10
C LYS A 48 -8.01 -14.69 -5.90
N ALA A 49 -9.10 -14.01 -5.57
CA ALA A 49 -9.13 -13.03 -4.49
C ALA A 49 -9.41 -13.66 -3.10
N THR A 50 -10.03 -14.84 -3.05
CA THR A 50 -10.46 -15.46 -1.80
C THR A 50 -9.33 -16.22 -1.12
N ALA A 51 -8.98 -15.84 0.11
CA ALA A 51 -8.03 -16.58 0.94
C ALA A 51 -8.70 -17.85 1.48
N THR A 52 -8.24 -19.04 1.08
CA THR A 52 -8.83 -20.33 1.49
C THR A 52 -7.76 -21.41 1.69
N ALA A 53 -8.16 -22.56 2.26
CA ALA A 53 -7.25 -23.70 2.44
C ALA A 53 -6.64 -24.23 1.12
N GLU A 54 -7.24 -23.93 -0.03
CA GLU A 54 -6.71 -24.28 -1.36
C GLU A 54 -5.41 -23.54 -1.71
N ASP A 55 -5.05 -22.51 -0.96
CA ASP A 55 -3.78 -21.78 -1.13
C ASP A 55 -2.57 -22.61 -0.65
N ILE A 56 -2.82 -23.82 -0.14
CA ILE A 56 -1.83 -24.78 0.35
C ILE A 56 -1.92 -26.07 -0.47
N THR A 57 -0.82 -26.44 -1.13
CA THR A 57 -0.73 -27.60 -2.05
C THR A 57 -0.58 -28.96 -1.35
N GLY A 58 -0.61 -28.98 -0.01
CA GLY A 58 -0.39 -30.18 0.80
C GLY A 58 -1.32 -30.27 2.01
N LYS A 59 -1.04 -31.21 2.91
CA LYS A 59 -1.80 -31.34 4.15
C LYS A 59 -1.58 -30.12 5.05
N VAL A 60 -2.68 -29.56 5.54
CA VAL A 60 -2.72 -28.57 6.61
C VAL A 60 -2.50 -29.24 7.97
N LYS A 61 -2.03 -28.49 8.96
CA LYS A 61 -1.76 -28.97 10.32
C LYS A 61 -3.03 -29.41 11.04
N ASN A 62 -4.11 -28.63 10.93
CA ASN A 62 -5.39 -28.90 11.57
C ASN A 62 -6.57 -28.50 10.67
N ALA A 63 -7.08 -29.46 9.91
CA ALA A 63 -8.21 -29.22 9.00
C ALA A 63 -9.53 -28.92 9.74
N ASP A 64 -9.74 -29.55 10.89
CA ASP A 64 -10.96 -29.38 11.69
C ASP A 64 -11.04 -27.98 12.34
N HIS A 65 -9.88 -27.36 12.59
CA HIS A 65 -9.74 -26.01 13.14
C HIS A 65 -8.77 -25.17 12.30
N PHE A 66 -9.06 -25.05 11.01
CA PHE A 66 -8.20 -24.33 10.07
C PHE A 66 -8.00 -22.85 10.47
N CYS A 67 -6.75 -22.47 10.69
CA CYS A 67 -6.34 -21.09 10.96
C CYS A 67 -5.45 -20.59 9.82
N TYR A 68 -6.02 -19.79 8.92
CA TYR A 68 -5.34 -19.37 7.68
C TYR A 68 -3.95 -18.78 7.92
N GLY A 69 -3.79 -17.90 8.92
CA GLY A 69 -2.50 -17.27 9.21
C GLY A 69 -1.41 -18.24 9.65
N GLU A 70 -1.73 -19.21 10.51
CA GLU A 70 -0.77 -20.23 10.95
C GLU A 70 -0.48 -21.23 9.83
N GLU A 71 -1.51 -21.71 9.15
CA GLU A 71 -1.40 -22.72 8.11
C GLU A 71 -0.61 -22.20 6.89
N THR A 72 -0.86 -20.97 6.46
CA THR A 72 -0.10 -20.35 5.36
C THR A 72 1.34 -20.01 5.75
N LYS A 73 1.61 -19.67 7.02
CA LYS A 73 2.99 -19.53 7.52
C LYS A 73 3.75 -20.87 7.39
N LEU A 74 3.15 -21.96 7.88
CA LEU A 74 3.76 -23.29 7.79
C LEU A 74 3.94 -23.73 6.34
N ALA A 75 2.96 -23.45 5.49
CA ALA A 75 3.05 -23.73 4.06
C ALA A 75 4.16 -22.91 3.39
N TRP A 76 4.32 -21.63 3.73
CA TRP A 76 5.41 -20.80 3.23
C TRP A 76 6.78 -21.35 3.63
N GLU A 77 6.98 -21.69 4.91
CA GLU A 77 8.23 -22.29 5.42
C GLU A 77 8.57 -23.61 4.72
N ALA A 78 7.56 -24.38 4.33
CA ALA A 78 7.72 -25.66 3.64
C ALA A 78 7.73 -25.56 2.10
N GLY A 79 7.60 -24.37 1.51
CA GLY A 79 7.49 -24.19 0.06
C GLY A 79 6.24 -24.82 -0.56
N LYS A 80 5.11 -24.79 0.16
CA LYS A 80 3.83 -25.45 -0.19
C LYS A 80 2.69 -24.49 -0.50
N LEU A 81 2.94 -23.20 -0.60
CA LEU A 81 1.95 -22.26 -1.12
C LEU A 81 1.68 -22.52 -2.61
N THR A 82 0.51 -22.13 -3.10
CA THR A 82 0.19 -22.23 -4.53
C THR A 82 1.07 -21.33 -5.39
N ALA A 83 1.29 -21.74 -6.64
CA ALA A 83 2.19 -21.07 -7.57
C ALA A 83 1.86 -19.58 -7.75
N ASP A 84 0.57 -19.25 -7.89
CA ASP A 84 0.09 -17.87 -8.05
C ASP A 84 0.44 -16.97 -6.87
N ILE A 85 0.53 -17.50 -5.64
CA ILE A 85 1.02 -16.75 -4.48
C ILE A 85 2.53 -16.62 -4.54
N THR A 86 3.25 -17.72 -4.76
CA THR A 86 4.73 -17.72 -4.75
C THR A 86 5.34 -16.85 -5.85
N GLU A 87 4.70 -16.77 -7.02
CA GLU A 87 5.11 -15.88 -8.11
C GLU A 87 5.00 -14.41 -7.71
N GLU A 88 3.90 -14.01 -7.06
CA GLU A 88 3.73 -12.64 -6.59
C GLU A 88 4.66 -12.30 -5.42
N GLN A 89 4.93 -13.26 -4.53
CA GLN A 89 5.94 -13.13 -3.47
C GLN A 89 7.35 -12.97 -4.05
N HIS A 90 7.68 -13.68 -5.13
CA HIS A 90 8.94 -13.50 -5.85
C HIS A 90 9.05 -12.09 -6.43
N LYS A 91 8.03 -11.58 -7.13
CA LYS A 91 8.01 -10.20 -7.64
C LYS A 91 8.21 -9.16 -6.54
N LEU A 92 7.54 -9.33 -5.40
CA LEU A 92 7.72 -8.48 -4.22
C LEU A 92 9.12 -8.54 -3.63
N THR A 93 9.72 -9.74 -3.60
CA THR A 93 11.08 -9.95 -3.12
C THR A 93 12.09 -9.19 -3.97
N GLU A 94 11.90 -9.21 -5.29
CA GLU A 94 12.78 -8.54 -6.24
C GLU A 94 12.56 -7.01 -6.32
N ALA A 95 11.35 -6.52 -6.06
CA ALA A 95 11.01 -5.11 -6.20
C ALA A 95 11.69 -4.20 -5.16
N ASP A 96 12.26 -3.07 -5.62
CA ASP A 96 12.66 -1.95 -4.76
C ASP A 96 11.47 -1.02 -4.45
N LEU A 97 10.52 -0.94 -5.38
CA LEU A 97 9.34 -0.08 -5.32
C LEU A 97 8.09 -0.87 -5.76
N VAL A 98 7.00 -0.71 -5.01
CA VAL A 98 5.69 -1.27 -5.34
C VAL A 98 4.67 -0.15 -5.55
N ILE A 99 4.02 -0.11 -6.71
CA ILE A 99 2.94 0.84 -7.02
C ILE A 99 1.62 0.06 -7.11
N PHE A 100 0.63 0.46 -6.33
CA PHE A 100 -0.72 -0.08 -6.43
C PHE A 100 -1.56 0.86 -7.28
N GLN A 101 -1.96 0.46 -8.49
CA GLN A 101 -2.82 1.23 -9.38
C GLN A 101 -4.26 0.70 -9.38
N PHE A 102 -5.23 1.51 -8.94
CA PHE A 102 -6.62 1.06 -8.82
C PHE A 102 -7.65 2.20 -8.85
N PRO A 103 -8.91 1.95 -9.23
CA PRO A 103 -10.02 2.83 -8.87
C PRO A 103 -10.38 2.65 -7.39
N MET A 104 -10.57 3.75 -6.65
CA MET A 104 -11.12 3.66 -5.30
C MET A 104 -12.55 3.14 -5.35
N TYR A 105 -12.80 2.00 -4.72
CA TYR A 105 -14.12 1.41 -4.53
C TYR A 105 -14.44 1.36 -3.04
N TRP A 106 -15.59 1.93 -2.65
CA TRP A 106 -16.04 1.96 -1.26
C TRP A 106 -14.96 2.45 -0.28
N PHE A 107 -14.33 3.58 -0.61
CA PHE A 107 -13.28 4.21 0.22
C PHE A 107 -12.03 3.34 0.44
N THR A 108 -11.82 2.32 -0.39
CA THR A 108 -10.68 1.41 -0.32
C THR A 108 -10.29 0.87 -1.70
N VAL A 109 -9.43 -0.15 -1.72
CA VAL A 109 -9.00 -0.87 -2.94
C VAL A 109 -10.11 -1.80 -3.47
N PRO A 110 -10.13 -2.14 -4.77
CA PRO A 110 -11.02 -3.17 -5.30
C PRO A 110 -10.84 -4.51 -4.59
N ALA A 111 -11.91 -5.30 -4.49
CA ALA A 111 -11.89 -6.59 -3.79
C ALA A 111 -10.78 -7.54 -4.28
N ILE A 112 -10.49 -7.55 -5.60
CA ILE A 112 -9.40 -8.37 -6.15
C ILE A 112 -8.01 -7.93 -5.67
N MET A 113 -7.79 -6.62 -5.47
CA MET A 113 -6.54 -6.10 -4.92
C MET A 113 -6.47 -6.36 -3.41
N LYS A 114 -7.59 -6.26 -2.68
CA LYS A 114 -7.63 -6.64 -1.27
C LYS A 114 -7.33 -8.13 -1.10
N GLY A 115 -7.89 -8.99 -1.95
CA GLY A 115 -7.60 -10.42 -1.99
C GLY A 115 -6.14 -10.74 -2.33
N TRP A 116 -5.53 -9.97 -3.24
CA TRP A 116 -4.09 -10.04 -3.48
C TRP A 116 -3.28 -9.71 -2.23
N MET A 117 -3.64 -8.63 -1.51
CA MET A 117 -2.99 -8.30 -0.25
C MET A 117 -3.15 -9.43 0.79
N ASP A 118 -4.34 -10.01 0.91
CA ASP A 118 -4.64 -11.08 1.88
C ASP A 118 -3.91 -12.40 1.59
N ARG A 119 -3.76 -12.76 0.31
CA ARG A 119 -3.14 -14.02 -0.10
C ARG A 119 -1.62 -13.93 -0.25
N VAL A 120 -1.09 -12.77 -0.65
CA VAL A 120 0.35 -12.61 -0.94
C VAL A 120 1.13 -12.15 0.29
N LEU A 121 0.57 -11.25 1.11
CA LEU A 121 1.24 -10.70 2.29
C LEU A 121 1.09 -11.61 3.52
N THR A 122 1.56 -12.85 3.41
CA THR A 122 1.39 -13.87 4.45
C THR A 122 2.32 -13.65 5.65
N LEU A 123 1.90 -14.19 6.80
CA LEU A 123 2.73 -14.31 8.00
C LEU A 123 3.99 -15.13 7.67
N GLY A 124 5.16 -14.66 8.13
CA GLY A 124 6.47 -15.24 7.81
C GLY A 124 7.13 -14.54 6.60
N PHE A 125 6.37 -14.29 5.54
CA PHE A 125 6.87 -13.63 4.32
C PHE A 125 6.87 -12.10 4.43
N ALA A 126 5.72 -11.48 4.69
CA ALA A 126 5.56 -10.02 4.64
C ALA A 126 5.66 -9.37 6.03
N PHE A 127 5.35 -10.11 7.09
CA PHE A 127 5.48 -9.65 8.47
C PHE A 127 5.67 -10.84 9.43
N THR A 128 6.10 -10.53 10.65
CA THR A 128 6.09 -11.45 11.81
C THR A 128 5.64 -10.71 13.06
N HIS A 129 5.52 -11.39 14.20
CA HIS A 129 5.21 -10.72 15.46
C HIS A 129 6.35 -9.77 15.90
N GLU A 130 7.59 -10.05 15.51
CA GLU A 130 8.77 -9.26 15.87
C GLU A 130 9.08 -8.20 14.80
N LYS A 131 8.86 -8.53 13.51
CA LYS A 131 9.14 -7.66 12.37
C LYS A 131 7.86 -7.09 11.79
N ARG A 132 7.50 -5.88 12.24
CA ARG A 132 6.39 -5.07 11.73
C ARG A 132 6.69 -3.57 11.81
N TYR A 133 5.88 -2.75 11.15
CA TYR A 133 6.03 -1.28 11.14
C TYR A 133 7.46 -0.87 10.76
N SER A 134 8.08 0.09 11.45
CA SER A 134 9.46 0.50 11.16
C SER A 134 10.53 -0.60 11.27
N GLN A 135 10.21 -1.77 11.82
CA GLN A 135 11.08 -2.96 11.87
C GLN A 135 10.60 -4.09 10.94
N GLY A 136 9.64 -3.81 10.05
CA GLY A 136 9.03 -4.79 9.14
C GLY A 136 10.01 -5.37 8.13
N ILE A 137 9.57 -6.46 7.49
CA ILE A 137 10.39 -7.21 6.52
C ILE A 137 10.72 -6.35 5.29
N PHE A 138 9.80 -5.48 4.88
CA PHE A 138 9.95 -4.62 3.71
C PHE A 138 10.48 -3.21 4.01
N LYS A 139 11.19 -3.01 5.13
CA LYS A 139 11.70 -1.69 5.57
C LYS A 139 12.63 -0.97 4.59
N ASP A 140 13.28 -1.72 3.70
CA ASP A 140 14.20 -1.18 2.68
C ASP A 140 13.52 -0.96 1.32
N LYS A 141 12.21 -1.24 1.23
CA LYS A 141 11.40 -1.09 0.01
C LYS A 141 10.45 0.09 0.15
N LYS A 142 10.13 0.73 -0.99
CA LYS A 142 9.13 1.80 -1.07
C LYS A 142 7.80 1.25 -1.59
N ALA A 143 6.69 1.83 -1.14
CA ALA A 143 5.38 1.53 -1.69
C ALA A 143 4.54 2.79 -1.88
N MET A 144 3.65 2.80 -2.88
CA MET A 144 2.77 3.94 -3.16
C MET A 144 1.39 3.48 -3.62
N LEU A 145 0.36 4.18 -3.16
CA LEU A 145 -1.00 4.06 -3.69
C LEU A 145 -1.17 5.09 -4.82
N SER A 146 -1.56 4.62 -6.00
CA SER A 146 -1.95 5.46 -7.15
C SER A 146 -3.38 5.12 -7.54
N PHE A 147 -4.31 6.06 -7.41
CA PHE A 147 -5.72 5.73 -7.59
C PHE A 147 -6.57 6.85 -8.15
N THR A 148 -7.67 6.45 -8.78
CA THR A 148 -8.69 7.37 -9.28
C THR A 148 -9.89 7.39 -8.33
N THR A 149 -10.50 8.55 -8.12
CA THR A 149 -11.78 8.66 -7.40
C THR A 149 -12.94 8.94 -8.34
N GLY A 150 -14.16 8.64 -7.92
CA GLY A 150 -15.37 9.18 -8.55
C GLY A 150 -15.68 10.62 -8.09
N SER A 151 -15.33 10.94 -6.84
CA SER A 151 -15.61 12.22 -6.19
C SER A 151 -14.53 13.26 -6.45
N GLN A 152 -14.92 14.54 -6.44
CA GLN A 152 -14.00 15.68 -6.52
C GLN A 152 -13.17 15.80 -5.23
N GLU A 153 -12.00 16.43 -5.33
CA GLU A 153 -11.10 16.68 -4.19
C GLU A 153 -11.79 17.42 -3.04
N SER A 154 -12.61 18.42 -3.36
CA SER A 154 -13.34 19.25 -2.37
C SER A 154 -14.24 18.43 -1.44
N MET A 155 -14.76 17.29 -1.91
CA MET A 155 -15.59 16.39 -1.11
C MET A 155 -14.80 15.69 0.01
N PHE A 156 -13.48 15.63 -0.10
CA PHE A 156 -12.57 15.05 0.90
C PHE A 156 -11.80 16.10 1.74
N SER A 157 -12.21 17.36 1.67
CA SER A 157 -11.69 18.41 2.54
C SER A 157 -12.22 18.27 3.98
N ALA A 158 -11.70 19.08 4.90
CA ALA A 158 -12.16 19.10 6.31
C ALA A 158 -13.68 19.36 6.48
N ASN A 159 -14.32 20.01 5.49
CA ASN A 159 -15.75 20.29 5.47
C ASN A 159 -16.48 19.51 4.35
N GLY A 160 -15.80 18.57 3.70
CA GLY A 160 -16.35 17.78 2.62
C GLY A 160 -17.19 16.61 3.15
N ILE A 161 -18.23 16.23 2.39
CA ILE A 161 -19.19 15.19 2.80
C ILE A 161 -18.55 13.79 2.96
N ASN A 162 -17.44 13.53 2.27
CA ASN A 162 -16.72 12.26 2.35
C ASN A 162 -15.72 12.21 3.53
N GLY A 163 -15.49 13.34 4.21
CA GLY A 163 -14.51 13.46 5.29
C GLY A 163 -13.06 13.51 4.79
N ASP A 164 -12.13 13.64 5.73
CA ASP A 164 -10.71 13.83 5.44
C ASP A 164 -10.08 12.59 4.76
N MET A 165 -9.47 12.78 3.59
CA MET A 165 -8.74 11.73 2.87
C MET A 165 -7.62 11.12 3.73
N ASN A 166 -7.02 11.87 4.64
CA ASN A 166 -5.99 11.34 5.53
C ASN A 166 -6.51 10.18 6.41
N VAL A 167 -7.77 10.27 6.87
CA VAL A 167 -8.44 9.22 7.64
C VAL A 167 -8.74 8.02 6.75
N THR A 168 -9.19 8.25 5.53
CA THR A 168 -9.51 7.21 4.55
C THR A 168 -8.30 6.35 4.19
N LEU A 169 -7.11 6.97 4.07
CA LEU A 169 -5.89 6.27 3.64
C LEU A 169 -5.15 5.55 4.76
N TRP A 170 -5.35 5.96 6.02
CA TRP A 170 -4.63 5.42 7.17
C TRP A 170 -4.67 3.87 7.25
N PRO A 171 -5.82 3.18 7.09
CA PRO A 171 -5.86 1.72 7.18
C PRO A 171 -4.99 1.02 6.12
N LEU A 172 -4.92 1.57 4.89
CA LEU A 172 -4.11 0.99 3.83
C LEU A 172 -2.63 1.31 4.00
N GLN A 173 -2.30 2.58 4.22
CA GLN A 173 -0.92 3.05 4.31
C GLN A 173 -0.25 2.58 5.61
N ASN A 174 -0.87 2.77 6.77
CA ASN A 174 -0.31 2.31 8.04
C ASN A 174 -0.59 0.81 8.29
N GLY A 175 -1.84 0.40 8.12
CA GLY A 175 -2.32 -0.93 8.54
C GLY A 175 -1.89 -2.09 7.62
N ILE A 176 -1.56 -1.82 6.36
CA ILE A 176 -1.08 -2.84 5.41
C ILE A 176 0.36 -2.57 5.02
N LEU A 177 0.63 -1.43 4.39
CA LEU A 177 1.95 -1.17 3.79
C LEU A 177 3.03 -0.95 4.86
N HIS A 178 2.83 0.03 5.74
CA HIS A 178 3.78 0.31 6.80
C HIS A 178 3.88 -0.87 7.77
N TYR A 179 2.77 -1.56 8.07
CA TYR A 179 2.79 -2.78 8.88
C TYR A 179 3.77 -3.83 8.36
N CYS A 180 3.82 -4.08 7.04
CA CYS A 180 4.81 -4.98 6.42
C CYS A 180 6.23 -4.38 6.38
N GLY A 181 6.38 -3.09 6.64
CA GLY A 181 7.65 -2.37 6.74
C GLY A 181 7.85 -1.30 5.70
N PHE A 182 7.03 -1.21 4.65
CA PHE A 182 7.30 -0.31 3.54
C PHE A 182 7.51 1.14 3.98
N GLN A 183 8.46 1.79 3.31
CA GLN A 183 8.55 3.25 3.26
C GLN A 183 7.44 3.76 2.34
N VAL A 184 6.32 4.20 2.92
CA VAL A 184 5.14 4.58 2.14
C VAL A 184 5.34 5.99 1.56
N LEU A 185 5.29 6.13 0.25
CA LEU A 185 5.33 7.42 -0.44
C LEU A 185 3.95 8.11 -0.40
N ALA A 186 3.95 9.42 -0.58
CA ALA A 186 2.70 10.18 -0.74
C ALA A 186 1.84 9.58 -1.87
N PRO A 187 0.52 9.47 -1.72
CA PRO A 187 -0.32 8.85 -2.72
C PRO A 187 -0.36 9.68 -4.01
N GLN A 188 -0.65 9.04 -5.13
CA GLN A 188 -1.09 9.73 -6.34
C GLN A 188 -2.61 9.63 -6.43
N ILE A 189 -3.32 10.76 -6.35
CA ILE A 189 -4.78 10.78 -6.46
C ILE A 189 -5.18 11.50 -7.73
N PHE A 190 -5.92 10.80 -8.58
CA PHE A 190 -6.57 11.36 -9.75
C PHE A 190 -8.03 11.64 -9.41
N TRP A 191 -8.34 12.90 -9.11
CA TRP A 191 -9.68 13.30 -8.66
C TRP A 191 -10.68 13.35 -9.81
N ALA A 192 -11.70 12.48 -9.75
CA ALA A 192 -12.85 12.49 -10.66
C ALA A 192 -12.50 12.56 -12.17
N PRO A 193 -11.58 11.74 -12.72
CA PRO A 193 -11.17 11.84 -14.13
C PRO A 193 -12.33 11.60 -15.13
N SER A 194 -13.39 10.91 -14.70
CA SER A 194 -14.61 10.71 -15.49
C SER A 194 -15.47 11.97 -15.65
N HIS A 195 -15.27 12.98 -14.80
CA HIS A 195 -16.06 14.22 -14.75
C HIS A 195 -15.34 15.42 -15.35
N VAL A 196 -14.17 15.22 -15.96
CA VAL A 196 -13.38 16.29 -16.57
C VAL A 196 -13.14 16.05 -18.08
N PRO A 197 -12.88 17.10 -18.87
CA PRO A 197 -12.59 16.98 -20.30
C PRO A 197 -11.31 16.17 -20.59
N SER A 198 -11.15 15.74 -21.84
CA SER A 198 -9.99 14.97 -22.27
C SER A 198 -8.66 15.71 -22.08
N GLU A 199 -8.65 17.02 -22.27
CA GLU A 199 -7.47 17.86 -22.04
C GLU A 199 -7.02 17.81 -20.57
N ALA A 200 -7.95 17.96 -19.63
CA ALA A 200 -7.66 17.87 -18.20
C ALA A 200 -7.15 16.48 -17.80
N ARG A 201 -7.69 15.40 -18.38
CA ARG A 201 -7.15 14.05 -18.22
C ARG A 201 -5.72 13.93 -18.76
N GLY A 202 -5.42 14.57 -19.89
CA GLY A 202 -4.07 14.68 -20.43
C GLY A 202 -3.11 15.34 -19.44
N THR A 203 -3.48 16.49 -18.88
CA THR A 203 -2.69 17.21 -17.87
C THR A 203 -2.43 16.35 -16.63
N MET A 204 -3.43 15.59 -16.16
CA MET A 204 -3.24 14.65 -15.05
C MET A 204 -2.16 13.60 -15.35
N LEU A 205 -2.18 13.03 -16.56
CA LEU A 205 -1.18 12.03 -16.98
C LEU A 205 0.20 12.66 -17.18
N GLU A 206 0.31 13.90 -17.65
CA GLU A 206 1.59 14.60 -17.75
C GLU A 206 2.20 14.95 -16.38
N GLY A 207 1.37 15.37 -15.43
CA GLY A 207 1.80 15.56 -14.04
C GLY A 207 2.29 14.25 -13.43
N TRP A 208 1.61 13.15 -13.72
CA TRP A 208 2.02 11.81 -13.30
C TRP A 208 3.36 11.39 -13.93
N ARG A 209 3.54 11.58 -15.24
CA ARG A 209 4.82 11.32 -15.91
C ARG A 209 5.96 12.14 -15.32
N THR A 210 5.71 13.42 -15.04
CA THR A 210 6.68 14.32 -14.39
C THR A 210 7.13 13.76 -13.05
N ARG A 211 6.17 13.34 -12.20
CA ARG A 211 6.48 12.73 -10.90
C ARG A 211 7.30 11.45 -11.04
N MET A 212 6.98 10.58 -12.01
CA MET A 212 7.72 9.33 -12.26
C MET A 212 9.20 9.53 -12.57
N GLN A 213 9.60 10.70 -13.10
CA GLN A 213 11.02 10.99 -13.36
C GLN A 213 11.87 11.06 -12.09
N GLY A 214 11.28 11.44 -10.95
CA GLY A 214 11.95 11.65 -9.66
C GLY A 214 11.49 10.71 -8.53
N LEU A 215 10.50 9.85 -8.78
CA LEU A 215 9.81 9.06 -7.74
C LEU A 215 10.75 8.29 -6.80
N LEU A 216 11.80 7.65 -7.35
CA LEU A 216 12.74 6.85 -6.55
C LEU A 216 13.47 7.66 -5.47
N GLY A 217 13.62 8.97 -5.69
CA GLY A 217 14.25 9.90 -4.75
C GLY A 217 13.28 10.57 -3.76
N GLU A 218 11.97 10.32 -3.86
CA GLU A 218 11.00 10.94 -2.95
C GLU A 218 11.19 10.48 -1.51
N ASN A 219 11.00 11.41 -0.57
CA ASN A 219 10.92 11.09 0.86
C ASN A 219 9.57 10.43 1.18
N PRO A 220 9.54 9.42 2.07
CA PRO A 220 8.29 8.80 2.49
C PRO A 220 7.47 9.68 3.43
N LEU A 221 6.21 9.30 3.63
CA LEU A 221 5.34 9.77 4.70
C LEU A 221 5.92 9.41 6.07
N ALA A 222 5.57 10.20 7.08
CA ALA A 222 6.01 9.98 8.45
C ALA A 222 4.99 9.13 9.23
N PHE A 223 5.49 8.05 9.86
CA PHE A 223 4.76 7.21 10.79
C PHE A 223 5.50 7.17 12.13
N THR A 224 4.77 6.96 13.22
CA THR A 224 5.40 6.75 14.54
C THR A 224 6.14 5.41 14.55
N PRO A 225 7.46 5.40 14.75
CA PRO A 225 8.23 4.14 14.71
C PRO A 225 7.87 3.18 15.85
N LEU A 226 8.08 1.88 15.64
CA LEU A 226 7.72 0.82 16.60
C LEU A 226 8.44 0.96 17.95
N ASP A 227 9.65 1.52 17.98
CA ASP A 227 10.43 1.73 19.21
C ASP A 227 9.82 2.78 20.15
N CYS A 228 8.86 3.56 19.68
CA CYS A 228 8.06 4.48 20.48
C CYS A 228 7.01 3.75 21.33
N PHE A 229 6.82 2.45 21.13
CA PHE A 229 5.82 1.63 21.83
C PHE A 229 6.49 0.60 22.75
N ASP A 230 5.83 0.31 23.86
CA ASP A 230 6.26 -0.68 24.85
C ASP A 230 5.65 -2.06 24.52
N GLY A 231 6.49 -2.97 24.01
CA GLY A 231 6.05 -4.31 23.62
C GLY A 231 5.65 -5.21 24.79
N GLU A 232 6.13 -4.93 26.00
CA GLU A 232 5.75 -5.67 27.22
C GLU A 232 4.43 -5.16 27.80
N LYS A 233 4.10 -3.88 27.54
CA LYS A 233 2.84 -3.25 27.96
C LYS A 233 1.81 -3.19 26.84
N GLY A 234 1.66 -4.27 26.08
CA GLY A 234 0.60 -4.41 25.08
C GLY A 234 0.70 -3.38 23.94
N TYR A 235 1.91 -2.97 23.57
CA TYR A 235 2.19 -2.02 22.49
C TYR A 235 1.54 -0.64 22.69
N GLN A 236 1.48 -0.18 23.93
CA GLN A 236 1.08 1.20 24.24
C GLN A 236 2.24 2.18 24.00
N LEU A 237 1.92 3.44 23.67
CA LEU A 237 2.92 4.48 23.47
C LEU A 237 3.70 4.72 24.78
N LYS A 238 5.03 4.79 24.69
CA LYS A 238 5.88 4.99 25.86
C LYS A 238 5.63 6.37 26.52
N PRO A 239 5.63 6.46 27.87
CA PRO A 239 5.35 7.71 28.58
C PRO A 239 6.23 8.88 28.14
N GLU A 240 7.53 8.65 27.92
CA GLU A 240 8.48 9.68 27.49
C GLU A 240 8.15 10.25 26.10
N VAL A 241 7.58 9.44 25.21
CA VAL A 241 7.12 9.90 23.88
C VAL A 241 5.84 10.72 24.04
N HIS A 242 4.94 10.29 24.92
CA HIS A 242 3.71 11.02 25.23
C HIS A 242 4.02 12.39 25.82
N GLU A 243 4.89 12.47 26.84
CA GLU A 243 5.30 13.71 27.49
C GLU A 243 5.98 14.69 26.52
N LYS A 244 6.87 14.20 25.66
CA LYS A 244 7.54 15.01 24.62
C LYS A 244 6.56 15.70 23.68
N HIS A 245 5.38 15.12 23.47
CA HIS A 245 4.35 15.64 22.57
C HIS A 245 3.17 16.27 23.30
N ALA A 246 3.17 16.33 24.63
CA ALA A 246 2.05 16.82 25.42
C ALA A 246 1.66 18.27 25.09
N SER A 247 2.64 19.14 24.81
CA SER A 247 2.43 20.55 24.46
C SER A 247 2.16 20.82 22.98
N LYS A 248 2.23 19.80 22.11
CA LYS A 248 1.96 19.95 20.67
C LYS A 248 0.46 20.07 20.40
N GLU A 249 0.10 20.93 19.46
CA GLU A 249 -1.28 21.13 19.00
C GLU A 249 -1.86 19.88 18.33
N PHE A 250 -1.08 19.27 17.44
CA PHE A 250 -1.47 18.08 16.70
C PHE A 250 -0.98 16.80 17.38
N GLY A 251 -1.68 15.70 17.10
CA GLY A 251 -1.22 14.35 17.42
C GLY A 251 -0.03 13.92 16.57
N LEU A 252 0.47 12.71 16.80
CA LEU A 252 1.65 12.19 16.09
C LEU A 252 1.34 11.83 14.63
N THR A 253 0.20 11.19 14.42
CA THR A 253 -0.29 10.73 13.12
C THR A 253 -1.82 10.70 13.14
N VAL A 254 -2.44 10.34 12.01
CA VAL A 254 -3.90 10.16 11.94
C VAL A 254 -4.41 9.14 12.96
N GLY A 255 -3.81 7.95 13.04
CA GLY A 255 -4.26 6.91 13.97
C GLY A 255 -3.72 7.04 15.39
N ILE A 256 -2.66 7.83 15.60
CA ILE A 256 -2.06 8.08 16.93
C ILE A 256 -2.20 9.57 17.22
N HIS A 257 -3.45 10.03 17.26
CA HIS A 257 -3.79 11.44 17.40
C HIS A 257 -3.80 11.91 18.86
N LEU A 258 -3.75 11.00 19.84
CA LEU A 258 -3.68 11.30 21.28
C LEU A 258 -4.84 12.19 21.79
N GLY A 259 -6.02 12.10 21.17
CA GLY A 259 -7.16 12.97 21.48
C GLY A 259 -7.01 14.42 21.00
N LYS A 260 -5.97 14.73 20.21
CA LYS A 260 -5.66 16.05 19.66
C LYS A 260 -6.13 16.17 18.21
N ALA A 261 -5.94 17.36 17.63
CA ALA A 261 -6.17 17.60 16.20
C ALA A 261 -5.28 16.69 15.34
N LEU A 262 -5.80 16.26 14.19
CA LEU A 262 -5.03 15.44 13.26
C LEU A 262 -3.93 16.28 12.60
N PRO A 263 -2.69 15.79 12.50
CA PRO A 263 -1.64 16.48 11.77
C PRO A 263 -2.05 16.64 10.29
N PRO A 264 -2.01 17.87 9.74
CA PRO A 264 -2.52 18.14 8.40
C PRO A 264 -1.72 17.38 7.35
N ASN A 265 -2.38 16.76 6.37
CA ASN A 265 -1.73 16.03 5.27
C ASN A 265 -0.81 14.88 5.69
N ASN A 266 -0.89 14.35 6.92
CA ASN A 266 0.00 13.29 7.41
C ASN A 266 0.05 12.04 6.52
N GLN A 267 -1.03 11.73 5.81
CA GLN A 267 -1.14 10.59 4.88
C GLN A 267 -1.08 11.00 3.40
N MET A 268 -0.91 12.29 3.14
CA MET A 268 -1.03 12.92 1.82
C MET A 268 0.27 13.59 1.34
N LYS A 269 1.13 14.08 2.25
CA LYS A 269 2.37 14.78 1.92
C LYS A 269 3.52 14.30 2.81
N ALA A 270 4.69 14.14 2.22
CA ALA A 270 5.92 13.82 2.96
C ALA A 270 6.47 15.05 3.70
N GLY A 271 7.20 14.81 4.79
CA GLY A 271 7.90 15.87 5.53
C GLY A 271 7.01 16.80 6.36
N VAL A 272 5.80 16.34 6.71
CA VAL A 272 4.87 17.05 7.60
C VAL A 272 4.94 16.50 9.02
#